data_AF-A0A918CJE6-F1
#
_entry.id   AF-A0A918CJE6-F1
#
_cell.length_a   1.000
_cell.length_b   1.000
_cell.length_c   1.000
_cell.angle_alpha   90.00
_cell.angle_beta   90.00
_cell.angle_gamma   90.00
#
_symmetry.space_group_name_H-M   'P 1'
#
loop_
_entity.id
_entity.type
_entity.pdbx_description
1 polymer ?
#
loop_
_entity_poly.entity_id
_entity_poly.type
_entity_poly.pdbx_seq_one_letter_code
_entity_poly.pdbx_strand_id
1 'polypeptide(L)'
;MSADTAIRLQPHEIALLRGGPRAAVTVAVMGLHLRGAVEAGRPRTMRASEAVTADAVPGQSPSPLPPLENAVRASLHEPCGLRTLVKRSDVRLAVALMRIPLAEAGLLRWPLLGPTRAARRHVRALREAHALPAGRHGLTDHDKLLAVALHGEAALRVLVPRFALRAGLIQRAEVAGKGLLRHSPRGGDAPFHGRSWYSCGSSGGGSD
;
A
#
# COMPACT_ATOMS: atom_id res chain seq x y z
N MET A 1 -40.96 -7.65 6.94
CA MET A 1 -40.37 -8.29 5.74
C MET A 1 -39.10 -7.52 5.41
N SER A 2 -37.95 -7.98 5.90
CA SER A 2 -36.69 -7.24 5.80
C SER A 2 -36.15 -7.36 4.38
N ALA A 3 -36.04 -6.23 3.70
CA ALA A 3 -35.35 -6.14 2.42
C ALA A 3 -33.91 -6.62 2.63
N ASP A 4 -33.62 -7.82 2.14
CA ASP A 4 -32.26 -8.30 1.92
C ASP A 4 -31.75 -7.57 0.67
N THR A 5 -31.61 -6.25 0.75
CA THR A 5 -30.86 -5.47 -0.21
C THR A 5 -29.41 -5.92 -0.02
N ALA A 6 -29.03 -6.97 -0.76
CA ALA A 6 -27.64 -7.40 -0.86
C ALA A 6 -26.84 -6.17 -1.30
N ILE A 7 -26.25 -5.47 -0.33
CA ILE A 7 -25.47 -4.27 -0.57
C ILE A 7 -24.37 -4.68 -1.53
N ARG A 8 -24.45 -4.22 -2.79
CA ARG A 8 -23.42 -4.47 -3.79
C ARG A 8 -22.23 -3.58 -3.45
N LEU A 9 -21.41 -4.07 -2.52
CA LEU A 9 -20.21 -3.38 -2.10
C LEU A 9 -19.21 -3.32 -3.25
N GLN A 10 -18.69 -2.12 -3.48
CA GLN A 10 -17.62 -1.91 -4.45
C GLN A 10 -16.30 -2.46 -3.91
N PRO A 11 -15.35 -2.86 -4.78
CA PRO A 11 -14.07 -3.42 -4.33
C PRO A 11 -13.30 -2.53 -3.34
N HIS A 12 -13.35 -1.19 -3.50
CA HIS A 12 -12.70 -0.26 -2.56
C HIS A 12 -13.38 -0.20 -1.19
N GLU A 13 -14.70 -0.41 -1.12
CA GLU A 13 -15.46 -0.50 0.15
C GLU A 13 -15.15 -1.80 0.88
N ILE A 14 -15.13 -2.92 0.16
CA ILE A 14 -14.73 -4.23 0.69
C ILE A 14 -13.31 -4.13 1.28
N ALA A 15 -12.39 -3.50 0.56
CA ALA A 15 -11.03 -3.29 1.02
C ALA A 15 -10.97 -2.40 2.27
N LEU A 16 -11.80 -1.35 2.35
CA LEU A 16 -11.93 -0.50 3.53
C LEU A 16 -12.37 -1.32 4.75
N LEU A 17 -13.40 -2.16 4.59
CA LEU A 17 -13.93 -3.00 5.66
C LEU A 17 -12.93 -4.07 6.11
N ARG A 18 -12.14 -4.62 5.18
CA ARG A 18 -11.10 -5.62 5.47
C ARG A 18 -9.89 -5.03 6.19
N GLY A 19 -9.34 -3.95 5.66
CA GLY A 19 -7.99 -3.49 6.01
C GLY A 19 -7.84 -1.99 6.19
N GLY A 20 -8.96 -1.25 6.23
CA GLY A 20 -8.98 0.18 6.47
C GLY A 20 -8.56 1.04 5.26
N PRO A 21 -8.31 2.34 5.48
CA PRO A 21 -8.09 3.32 4.41
C PRO A 21 -6.96 2.94 3.45
N ARG A 22 -5.85 2.39 3.99
CA ARG A 22 -4.70 1.98 3.18
C ARG A 22 -5.08 0.87 2.18
N ALA A 23 -5.92 -0.07 2.59
CA ALA A 23 -6.39 -1.14 1.72
C ALA A 23 -7.30 -0.59 0.60
N ALA A 24 -8.22 0.31 0.93
CA ALA A 24 -9.08 0.96 -0.05
C ALA A 24 -8.28 1.75 -1.10
N VAL A 25 -7.30 2.55 -0.66
CA VAL A 25 -6.42 3.31 -1.55
C VAL A 25 -5.58 2.38 -2.43
N THR A 26 -5.15 1.23 -1.92
CA THR A 26 -4.41 0.24 -2.71
C THR A 26 -5.26 -0.34 -3.85
N VAL A 27 -6.54 -0.63 -3.59
CA VAL A 27 -7.47 -1.07 -4.64
C VAL A 27 -7.76 0.04 -5.64
N ALA A 28 -7.91 1.29 -5.20
CA ALA A 28 -8.09 2.43 -6.10
C ALA A 28 -6.87 2.63 -7.04
N VAL A 29 -5.65 2.54 -6.49
CA VAL A 29 -4.41 2.56 -7.30
C VAL A 29 -4.39 1.41 -8.30
N MET A 30 -4.78 0.21 -7.89
CA MET A 30 -4.85 -0.95 -8.78
C MET A 30 -5.87 -0.73 -9.91
N GLY A 31 -7.03 -0.13 -9.62
CA GLY A 31 -8.04 0.21 -10.62
C GLY A 31 -7.50 1.20 -11.64
N LEU A 32 -6.81 2.23 -11.19
CA LEU A 32 -6.13 3.18 -12.07
C LEU A 32 -5.01 2.53 -12.90
N HIS A 33 -4.25 1.59 -12.31
CA HIS A 33 -3.21 0.87 -13.03
C HIS A 33 -3.77 -0.02 -14.15
N LEU A 34 -4.86 -0.75 -13.88
CA LEU A 34 -5.54 -1.57 -14.89
C LEU A 34 -6.09 -0.72 -16.05
N ARG A 35 -6.54 0.50 -15.74
CA ARG A 35 -6.96 1.50 -16.74
C ARG A 35 -5.79 2.20 -17.45
N GLY A 36 -4.54 1.88 -17.11
CA GLY A 36 -3.35 2.56 -17.65
C GLY A 36 -3.13 3.99 -17.13
N ALA A 37 -3.92 4.46 -16.16
CA ALA A 37 -3.86 5.84 -15.66
C ALA A 37 -2.78 6.07 -14.59
N VAL A 38 -2.18 5.00 -14.04
CA VAL A 38 -1.12 5.08 -13.03
C VAL A 38 0.00 4.09 -13.33
N GLU A 39 1.21 4.58 -13.20
CA GLU A 39 2.44 3.83 -13.37
C GLU A 39 3.34 3.92 -12.12
N ALA A 40 4.24 2.95 -11.98
CA ALA A 40 5.29 3.04 -10.99
C ALA A 40 6.33 4.08 -11.42
N GLY A 41 6.61 5.04 -10.53
CA GLY A 41 7.59 6.10 -10.76
C GLY A 41 8.99 5.70 -10.28
N ARG A 42 9.63 6.62 -9.53
CA ARG A 42 10.85 6.34 -8.77
C ARG A 42 10.60 5.17 -7.80
N PRO A 43 11.65 4.48 -7.31
CA PRO A 43 11.47 3.34 -6.43
C PRO A 43 10.53 3.66 -5.25
N ARG A 44 9.45 2.86 -5.12
CA ARG A 44 8.38 2.99 -4.11
C ARG A 44 7.49 4.22 -4.25
N THR A 45 7.42 4.81 -5.44
CA THR A 45 6.48 5.88 -5.77
C THR A 45 5.63 5.52 -6.99
N MET A 46 4.50 6.21 -7.10
CA MET A 46 3.55 6.11 -8.21
C MET A 46 3.39 7.50 -8.80
N ARG A 47 3.05 7.57 -10.07
CA ARG A 47 2.70 8.81 -10.77
C ARG A 47 1.50 8.56 -11.68
N ALA A 48 0.75 9.60 -11.99
CA ALA A 48 -0.23 9.53 -13.06
C ALA A 48 0.50 9.24 -14.39
N SER A 49 -0.10 8.40 -15.22
CA SER A 49 0.38 8.19 -16.60
C SER A 49 -0.24 9.26 -17.49
N GLU A 50 0.60 9.88 -18.33
CA GLU A 50 0.17 10.87 -19.32
C GLU A 50 -0.55 10.23 -20.52
N ALA A 51 -0.37 8.91 -20.73
CA ALA A 51 -0.94 8.19 -21.87
C ALA A 51 -2.47 8.27 -21.92
N VAL A 52 -3.15 8.23 -20.76
CA VAL A 52 -4.62 8.35 -20.68
C VAL A 52 -5.11 9.77 -20.96
N THR A 53 -4.27 10.78 -20.79
CA THR A 53 -4.60 12.18 -21.09
C THR A 53 -4.38 12.50 -22.57
N ALA A 54 -3.43 11.83 -23.22
CA ALA A 54 -3.10 12.02 -24.64
C ALA A 54 -4.07 11.29 -25.60
N ASP A 55 -4.56 10.11 -25.21
CA ASP A 55 -5.54 9.33 -26.01
C ASP A 55 -7.01 9.76 -25.79
N ALA A 56 -7.24 10.86 -25.07
CA ALA A 56 -8.59 11.40 -24.90
C ALA A 56 -9.07 12.01 -26.23
N VAL A 57 -9.89 11.26 -26.98
CA VAL A 57 -10.58 11.77 -28.17
C VAL A 57 -11.41 12.99 -27.76
N PRO A 58 -11.20 14.17 -28.38
CA PRO A 58 -12.01 15.35 -28.08
C PRO A 58 -13.49 15.04 -28.29
N GLY A 59 -14.29 15.11 -27.22
CA GLY A 59 -15.74 14.86 -27.27
C GLY A 59 -16.21 13.53 -26.65
N GLN A 60 -15.31 12.62 -26.28
CA GLN A 60 -15.68 11.40 -25.56
C GLN A 60 -15.41 11.58 -24.06
N SER A 61 -16.47 11.78 -23.26
CA SER A 61 -16.34 11.89 -21.81
C SER A 61 -15.73 10.59 -21.27
N PRO A 62 -14.58 10.61 -20.59
CA PRO A 62 -14.03 9.42 -19.97
C PRO A 62 -15.05 8.86 -18.98
N SER A 63 -15.21 7.54 -18.95
CA SER A 63 -16.08 6.86 -17.98
C SER A 63 -15.85 7.46 -16.58
N PRO A 64 -16.91 7.90 -15.88
CA PRO A 64 -16.75 8.57 -14.60
C PRO A 64 -16.00 7.66 -13.63
N LEU A 65 -14.87 8.16 -13.12
CA LEU A 65 -14.10 7.45 -12.12
C LEU A 65 -14.82 7.48 -10.78
N PRO A 66 -14.75 6.41 -9.97
CA PRO A 66 -15.16 6.45 -8.59
C PRO A 66 -14.50 7.63 -7.85
N PRO A 67 -15.17 8.29 -6.89
CA PRO A 67 -14.64 9.47 -6.20
C PRO A 67 -13.25 9.26 -5.59
N LEU A 68 -13.00 8.08 -5.02
CA LEU A 68 -11.69 7.72 -4.46
C LEU A 68 -10.60 7.58 -5.54
N GLU A 69 -10.91 6.97 -6.68
CA GLU A 69 -9.97 6.84 -7.81
C GLU A 69 -9.64 8.23 -8.39
N ASN A 70 -10.64 9.11 -8.51
CA ASN A 70 -10.41 10.47 -8.98
C ASN A 70 -9.51 11.27 -8.02
N ALA A 71 -9.76 11.20 -6.70
CA ALA A 71 -8.92 11.87 -5.70
C ALA A 71 -7.48 11.33 -5.69
N VAL A 72 -7.31 10.02 -5.84
CA VAL A 72 -5.98 9.39 -5.96
C VAL A 72 -5.28 9.85 -7.23
N ARG A 73 -5.96 9.84 -8.37
CA ARG A 73 -5.40 10.31 -9.65
C ARG A 73 -4.96 11.77 -9.56
N ALA A 74 -5.81 12.65 -9.05
CA ALA A 74 -5.48 14.06 -8.84
C ALA A 74 -4.28 14.23 -7.90
N SER A 75 -4.16 13.38 -6.88
CA SER A 75 -3.01 13.36 -5.96
C SER A 75 -1.71 12.80 -6.56
N LEU A 76 -1.76 12.16 -7.72
CA LEU A 76 -0.59 11.56 -8.38
C LEU A 76 -0.01 12.44 -9.49
N HIS A 77 -0.44 13.70 -9.60
CA HIS A 77 0.24 14.70 -10.43
C HIS A 77 1.71 14.87 -10.00
N GLU A 78 1.97 14.78 -8.70
CA GLU A 78 3.30 14.66 -8.12
C GLU A 78 3.60 13.20 -7.76
N PRO A 79 4.78 12.66 -8.12
CA PRO A 79 5.15 11.30 -7.76
C PRO A 79 5.18 11.10 -6.24
N CYS A 80 4.35 10.19 -5.71
CA CYS A 80 4.31 9.92 -4.26
C CYS A 80 4.13 8.43 -3.92
N GLY A 81 4.56 8.05 -2.71
CA GLY A 81 4.40 6.70 -2.19
C GLY A 81 3.05 6.50 -1.50
N LEU A 82 2.62 5.25 -1.34
CA LEU A 82 1.32 4.89 -0.75
C LEU A 82 1.09 5.52 0.64
N ARG A 83 2.12 5.61 1.48
CA ARG A 83 2.01 6.20 2.84
C ARG A 83 1.69 7.69 2.78
N THR A 84 2.27 8.41 1.83
CA THR A 84 2.02 9.85 1.63
C THR A 84 0.64 10.06 1.02
N LEU A 85 0.27 9.23 0.04
CA LEU A 85 -1.03 9.29 -0.63
C LEU A 85 -2.19 9.16 0.36
N VAL A 86 -2.13 8.20 1.30
CA VAL A 86 -3.17 7.99 2.33
C VAL A 86 -3.28 9.18 3.30
N LYS A 87 -2.24 10.02 3.42
CA LYS A 87 -2.24 11.20 4.29
C LYS A 87 -2.76 12.47 3.61
N ARG A 88 -2.85 12.51 2.27
CA ARG A 88 -3.36 13.69 1.54
C ARG A 88 -4.81 13.98 1.93
N SER A 89 -5.13 15.26 2.08
CA SER A 89 -6.45 15.74 2.50
C SER A 89 -7.56 15.19 1.61
N ASP A 90 -7.36 15.23 0.30
CA ASP A 90 -8.40 14.90 -0.68
C ASP A 90 -8.72 13.40 -0.67
N VAL A 91 -7.68 12.58 -0.51
CA VAL A 91 -7.81 11.13 -0.35
C VAL A 91 -8.50 10.80 0.98
N ARG A 92 -8.14 11.48 2.07
CA ARG A 92 -8.81 11.30 3.37
C ARG A 92 -10.27 11.71 3.33
N LEU A 93 -10.60 12.80 2.65
CA LEU A 93 -11.96 13.27 2.43
C LEU A 93 -12.75 12.25 1.61
N ALA A 94 -12.21 11.77 0.48
CA ALA A 94 -12.85 10.75 -0.34
C ALA A 94 -13.13 9.46 0.46
N VAL A 95 -12.19 9.02 1.30
CA VAL A 95 -12.40 7.88 2.21
C VAL A 95 -13.46 8.19 3.27
N ALA A 96 -13.48 9.39 3.83
CA ALA A 96 -14.48 9.79 4.82
C ALA A 96 -15.90 9.80 4.22
N LEU A 97 -16.07 10.37 3.02
CA LEU A 97 -17.34 10.37 2.30
C LEU A 97 -17.81 8.94 1.98
N MET A 98 -16.89 8.06 1.55
CA MET A 98 -17.18 6.64 1.32
C MET A 98 -17.62 5.90 2.60
N ARG A 99 -17.21 6.35 3.79
CA ARG A 99 -17.63 5.72 5.06
C ARG A 99 -19.07 6.03 5.45
N ILE A 100 -19.65 7.12 4.94
CA ILE A 100 -21.02 7.54 5.27
C ILE A 100 -22.05 6.46 4.90
N PRO A 101 -22.17 6.03 3.63
CA PRO A 101 -23.15 4.99 3.27
C PRO A 101 -22.86 3.64 3.94
N LEU A 102 -21.59 3.33 4.22
CA LEU A 102 -21.23 2.11 4.96
C LEU A 102 -21.65 2.16 6.44
N ALA A 103 -21.61 3.34 7.05
CA ALA A 103 -22.09 3.55 8.41
C ALA A 103 -23.62 3.50 8.46
N GLU A 104 -24.30 4.15 7.51
CA GLU A 104 -25.75 4.09 7.34
C GLU A 104 -26.25 2.65 7.13
N ALA A 105 -25.49 1.85 6.39
CA ALA A 105 -25.75 0.42 6.22
C ALA A 105 -25.40 -0.47 7.44
N GLY A 106 -24.93 0.11 8.55
CA GLY A 106 -24.55 -0.64 9.75
C GLY A 106 -23.27 -1.47 9.61
N LEU A 107 -22.44 -1.20 8.60
CA LEU A 107 -21.17 -1.89 8.34
C LEU A 107 -19.99 -1.26 9.08
N LEU A 108 -20.12 -0.02 9.56
CA LEU A 108 -19.12 0.66 10.39
C LEU A 108 -19.70 1.05 11.76
N ARG A 109 -18.88 0.93 12.82
CA ARG A 109 -19.24 1.28 14.20
C ARG A 109 -18.78 2.69 14.55
N TRP A 110 -19.69 3.54 15.02
CA TRP A 110 -19.36 4.84 15.59
C TRP A 110 -18.82 4.71 17.04
N PRO A 111 -17.87 5.56 17.52
CA PRO A 111 -17.16 6.65 16.83
C PRO A 111 -15.85 6.22 16.14
N LEU A 112 -15.35 5.02 16.44
CA LEU A 112 -14.05 4.56 15.96
C LEU A 112 -14.04 4.16 14.46
N LEU A 113 -15.21 4.15 13.82
CA LEU A 113 -15.46 3.80 12.41
C LEU A 113 -14.77 2.48 12.00
N GLY A 114 -14.74 1.53 12.94
CA GLY A 114 -14.24 0.17 12.71
C GLY A 114 -15.34 -0.72 12.12
N PRO A 115 -15.00 -1.78 11.37
CA PRO A 115 -15.98 -2.68 10.79
C PRO A 115 -16.82 -3.38 11.87
N THR A 116 -18.13 -3.51 11.64
CA THR A 116 -19.04 -4.25 12.54
C THR A 116 -18.87 -5.77 12.39
N ARG A 117 -19.55 -6.55 13.25
CA ARG A 117 -19.58 -8.01 13.10
C ARG A 117 -20.27 -8.43 11.79
N ALA A 118 -21.31 -7.70 11.39
CA ALA A 118 -22.00 -7.90 10.11
C ALA A 118 -21.05 -7.67 8.93
N ALA A 119 -20.30 -6.56 8.93
CA ALA A 119 -19.28 -6.30 7.91
C ALA A 119 -18.23 -7.40 7.84
N ARG A 120 -17.70 -7.85 8.98
CA ARG A 120 -16.72 -8.95 9.02
C ARG A 120 -17.30 -10.25 8.47
N ARG A 121 -18.55 -10.59 8.80
CA ARG A 121 -19.24 -11.78 8.29
C ARG A 121 -19.44 -11.69 6.77
N HIS A 122 -19.83 -10.52 6.28
CA HIS A 122 -20.03 -10.28 4.85
C HIS A 122 -18.72 -10.42 4.07
N VAL A 123 -17.63 -9.78 4.53
CA VAL A 123 -16.30 -9.94 3.92
C VAL A 123 -15.82 -11.39 3.98
N ARG A 124 -16.10 -12.10 5.08
CA ARG A 124 -15.75 -13.53 5.20
C ARG A 124 -16.51 -14.40 4.18
N ALA A 125 -17.82 -14.20 4.05
CA ALA A 125 -18.63 -14.92 3.07
C ALA A 125 -18.13 -14.67 1.63
N LEU A 126 -17.76 -13.43 1.30
CA LEU A 126 -17.14 -13.11 0.02
C LEU A 126 -15.79 -13.81 -0.17
N ARG A 127 -14.95 -13.89 0.87
CA ARG A 127 -13.67 -14.62 0.79
C ARG A 127 -13.85 -16.13 0.60
N GLU A 128 -14.91 -16.70 1.16
CA GLU A 128 -15.26 -18.12 0.99
C GLU A 128 -15.78 -18.39 -0.44
N ALA A 129 -16.54 -17.47 -1.02
CA ALA A 129 -17.02 -17.56 -2.40
C ALA A 129 -15.93 -17.26 -3.46
N HIS A 130 -14.94 -16.43 -3.12
CA HIS A 130 -13.90 -15.98 -4.05
C HIS A 130 -12.50 -16.36 -3.54
N ALA A 131 -12.04 -17.55 -3.95
CA ALA A 131 -10.71 -18.05 -3.63
C ALA A 131 -9.60 -17.12 -4.16
N LEU A 132 -8.41 -17.22 -3.54
CA LEU A 132 -7.24 -16.50 -4.03
C LEU A 132 -6.89 -17.02 -5.45
N PRO A 133 -6.74 -16.14 -6.45
CA PRO A 133 -6.42 -16.59 -7.80
C PRO A 133 -5.03 -17.23 -7.85
N ALA A 134 -4.91 -18.35 -8.58
CA ALA A 134 -3.63 -19.02 -8.81
C ALA A 134 -2.75 -18.31 -9.86
N GLY A 135 -3.36 -17.47 -10.71
CA GLY A 135 -2.67 -16.75 -11.77
C GLY A 135 -3.42 -15.51 -12.23
N ARG A 136 -2.81 -14.75 -13.14
CA ARG A 136 -3.34 -13.48 -13.66
C ARG A 136 -4.27 -13.59 -14.88
N HIS A 137 -4.27 -14.73 -15.55
CA HIS A 137 -4.95 -14.92 -16.83
C HIS A 137 -6.42 -15.31 -16.60
N GLY A 138 -7.29 -14.93 -17.54
CA GLY A 138 -8.72 -15.28 -17.52
C GLY A 138 -9.59 -14.51 -16.52
N LEU A 139 -9.04 -13.50 -15.84
CA LEU A 139 -9.76 -12.65 -14.89
C LEU A 139 -10.12 -11.31 -15.52
N THR A 140 -11.37 -10.87 -15.31
CA THR A 140 -11.77 -9.51 -15.65
C THR A 140 -11.06 -8.51 -14.73
N ASP A 141 -10.98 -7.25 -15.14
CA ASP A 141 -10.40 -6.21 -14.28
C ASP A 141 -11.17 -6.04 -12.97
N HIS A 142 -12.49 -6.22 -13.01
CA HIS A 142 -13.31 -6.25 -11.80
C HIS A 142 -12.91 -7.40 -10.87
N ASP A 143 -12.71 -8.61 -11.40
CA ASP A 143 -12.31 -9.78 -10.59
C ASP A 143 -10.92 -9.60 -9.98
N LYS A 144 -9.99 -8.97 -10.71
CA LYS A 144 -8.68 -8.60 -10.18
C LYS A 144 -8.81 -7.63 -9.00
N LEU A 145 -9.66 -6.62 -9.12
CA LEU A 145 -9.91 -5.65 -8.05
C LEU A 145 -10.58 -6.32 -6.84
N LEU A 146 -11.55 -7.20 -7.08
CA LEU A 146 -12.21 -7.95 -6.03
C LEU A 146 -11.23 -8.88 -5.29
N ALA A 147 -10.37 -9.59 -6.02
CA ALA A 147 -9.34 -10.43 -5.43
C ALA A 147 -8.37 -9.63 -4.54
N VAL A 148 -7.93 -8.44 -4.98
CA VAL A 148 -7.08 -7.54 -4.17
C VAL A 148 -7.85 -6.96 -2.98
N ALA A 149 -9.14 -6.64 -3.14
CA ALA A 149 -9.97 -6.14 -2.05
C ALA A 149 -10.09 -7.17 -0.92
N LEU A 150 -10.29 -8.44 -1.29
CA LEU A 150 -10.50 -9.56 -0.36
C LEU A 150 -9.22 -10.11 0.25
N HIS A 151 -8.15 -10.24 -0.55
CA HIS A 151 -6.92 -10.93 -0.14
C HIS A 151 -5.69 -10.00 -0.01
N GLY A 152 -5.81 -8.73 -0.41
CA GLY A 152 -4.78 -7.72 -0.23
C GLY A 152 -3.47 -8.05 -0.93
N GLU A 153 -2.39 -8.08 -0.16
CA GLU A 153 -1.03 -8.26 -0.67
C GLU A 153 -0.82 -9.60 -1.38
N ALA A 154 -1.48 -10.67 -0.92
CA ALA A 154 -1.38 -11.98 -1.54
C ALA A 154 -1.85 -11.95 -3.00
N ALA A 155 -2.96 -11.28 -3.28
CA ALA A 155 -3.46 -11.11 -4.65
C ALA A 155 -2.57 -10.17 -5.48
N LEU A 156 -2.02 -9.10 -4.90
CA LEU A 156 -1.10 -8.21 -5.61
C LEU A 156 0.16 -8.94 -6.10
N ARG A 157 0.70 -9.86 -5.29
CA ARG A 157 1.89 -10.66 -5.66
C ARG A 157 1.61 -11.58 -6.85
N VAL A 158 0.39 -12.07 -6.99
CA VAL A 158 0.00 -12.95 -8.11
C VAL A 158 -0.35 -12.13 -9.37
N LEU A 159 -1.16 -11.09 -9.21
CA LEU A 159 -1.79 -10.38 -10.33
C LEU A 159 -0.85 -9.36 -10.97
N VAL A 160 -0.15 -8.56 -10.17
CA VAL A 160 0.69 -7.43 -10.63
C VAL A 160 2.01 -7.31 -9.86
N PRO A 161 2.84 -8.37 -9.78
CA PRO A 161 4.01 -8.42 -8.93
C PRO A 161 5.00 -7.27 -9.19
N ARG A 162 5.29 -7.01 -10.48
CA ARG A 162 6.27 -5.99 -10.89
C ARG A 162 5.81 -4.58 -10.51
N PHE A 163 4.56 -4.24 -10.82
CA PHE A 163 3.99 -2.95 -10.47
C PHE A 163 3.91 -2.78 -8.96
N ALA A 164 3.34 -3.75 -8.25
CA ALA A 164 3.16 -3.66 -6.81
C ALA A 164 4.49 -3.49 -6.06
N LEU A 165 5.57 -4.15 -6.53
CA LEU A 165 6.91 -3.99 -5.98
C LEU A 165 7.49 -2.59 -6.26
N ARG A 166 7.42 -2.12 -7.51
CA ARG A 166 8.01 -0.82 -7.90
C ARG A 166 7.25 0.36 -7.30
N ALA A 167 5.92 0.26 -7.23
CA ALA A 167 5.04 1.24 -6.61
C ALA A 167 5.09 1.25 -5.07
N GLY A 168 5.73 0.24 -4.45
CA GLY A 168 5.83 0.11 -2.99
C GLY A 168 4.51 -0.29 -2.33
N LEU A 169 3.63 -0.99 -3.05
CA LEU A 169 2.38 -1.53 -2.52
C LEU A 169 2.62 -2.80 -1.70
N ILE A 170 3.58 -3.63 -2.11
CA ILE A 170 4.04 -4.79 -1.34
C ILE A 170 5.35 -4.48 -0.63
N GLN A 171 5.57 -5.08 0.54
CA GLN A 171 6.90 -5.02 1.15
C GLN A 171 7.86 -5.91 0.36
N ARG A 172 9.11 -5.47 0.22
CA ARG A 172 10.18 -6.38 -0.17
C ARG A 172 10.30 -7.40 0.95
N ALA A 173 10.20 -8.68 0.63
CA ALA A 173 10.70 -9.69 1.55
C ALA A 173 12.17 -9.34 1.80
N GLU A 174 12.50 -8.95 3.04
CA GLU A 174 13.89 -8.96 3.45
C GLU A 174 14.35 -10.40 3.32
N VAL A 175 15.34 -10.65 2.47
CA VAL A 175 16.04 -11.92 2.45
C VAL A 175 16.86 -11.96 3.74
N ALA A 176 16.21 -12.26 4.86
CA ALA A 176 16.86 -12.63 6.09
C ALA A 176 17.47 -14.02 5.85
N GLY A 177 18.70 -14.02 5.35
CA GLY A 177 19.36 -15.25 4.92
C GLY A 177 20.77 -15.04 4.39
N LYS A 178 21.61 -14.31 5.14
CA LYS A 178 23.03 -14.63 5.39
C LYS A 178 23.60 -13.60 6.36
N GLY A 179 24.24 -14.13 7.41
CA GLY A 179 24.70 -13.36 8.55
C GLY A 179 25.80 -12.35 8.23
N LEU A 180 25.96 -11.44 9.19
CA LEU A 180 27.23 -10.83 9.59
C LEU A 180 28.04 -10.18 8.45
N LEU A 181 27.65 -8.96 8.09
CA LEU A 181 28.62 -7.89 7.85
C LEU A 181 28.47 -6.84 8.95
N ARG A 182 28.61 -7.28 10.21
CA ARG A 182 29.25 -6.45 11.24
C ARG A 182 30.73 -6.54 10.91
N HIS A 183 31.33 -5.41 10.56
CA HIS A 183 32.77 -5.11 10.37
C HIS A 183 32.96 -4.30 9.09
N SER A 184 32.45 -3.08 9.06
CA SER A 184 33.20 -2.00 8.42
C SER A 184 34.23 -1.52 9.44
N PRO A 185 35.55 -1.68 9.20
CA PRO A 185 36.56 -1.03 10.01
C PRO A 185 36.33 0.47 9.91
N ARG A 186 36.04 1.07 11.07
CA ARG A 186 36.22 2.50 11.31
C ARG A 186 37.63 2.83 10.83
N GLY A 187 37.74 3.72 9.84
CA GLY A 187 39.03 4.25 9.39
C GLY A 187 39.75 4.78 10.62
N GLY A 188 40.74 4.02 11.06
CA GLY A 188 41.69 4.44 12.08
C GLY A 188 42.67 5.38 11.39
N ASP A 189 42.65 6.63 11.83
CA ASP A 189 43.72 7.57 11.60
C ASP A 189 45.03 6.93 12.05
N ALA A 190 45.88 6.56 11.09
CA ALA A 190 47.25 6.18 11.36
C ALA A 190 48.03 7.45 11.76
N PRO A 191 48.66 7.50 12.93
CA PRO A 191 49.40 8.68 13.37
C PRO A 191 50.78 8.71 12.70
N PHE A 192 51.08 9.84 12.09
CA PHE A 192 52.43 10.16 11.60
C PHE A 192 53.37 10.42 12.79
N HIS A 193 54.61 9.96 12.61
CA HIS A 193 55.74 10.03 13.52
C HIS A 193 56.02 11.42 14.14
N GLY A 194 56.47 11.41 15.40
CA GLY A 194 57.60 12.24 15.82
C GLY A 194 57.48 12.93 17.17
N ARG A 195 58.42 12.58 18.07
CA ARG A 195 58.84 13.29 19.31
C ARG A 195 57.88 13.12 20.51
N SER A 196 58.32 12.99 21.75
CA SER A 196 59.65 12.98 22.39
C SER A 196 59.39 12.82 23.90
N TRP A 197 60.04 11.85 24.56
CA TRP A 197 60.59 11.80 25.94
C TRP A 197 59.76 12.43 27.10
N TYR A 198 59.61 11.88 28.33
CA TYR A 198 60.57 11.28 29.27
C TYR A 198 59.84 10.45 30.37
N SER A 199 60.53 9.44 30.91
CA SER A 199 60.62 8.97 32.32
C SER A 199 59.36 8.61 33.12
N CYS A 200 59.38 7.76 34.15
CA CYS A 200 60.22 6.68 34.71
C CYS A 200 59.49 6.28 36.01
N GLY A 201 59.49 5.01 36.42
CA GLY A 201 58.98 4.58 37.74
C GLY A 201 58.01 3.40 37.64
N SER A 202 58.49 2.17 37.53
CA SER A 202 59.03 1.28 38.58
C SER A 202 57.95 0.42 39.27
N SER A 203 58.36 -0.82 39.46
CA SER A 203 57.67 -2.05 39.81
C SER A 203 57.37 -2.25 41.30
N GLY A 204 56.46 -3.19 41.60
CA GLY A 204 56.30 -3.90 42.88
C GLY A 204 54.82 -3.96 43.29
N GLY A 205 54.16 -5.09 43.55
CA GLY A 205 54.61 -6.39 44.06
C GLY A 205 54.29 -6.46 45.56
N GLY A 206 53.25 -7.21 45.96
CA GLY A 206 52.96 -7.48 47.37
C GLY A 206 51.55 -8.03 47.61
N SER A 207 51.47 -9.31 47.94
CA SER A 207 50.33 -10.01 48.54
C SER A 207 50.30 -9.81 50.05
N ASP A 208 49.11 -9.68 50.63
CA ASP A 208 48.53 -10.55 51.67
C ASP A 208 47.08 -10.11 51.96
#